data_AF-A0A4P8PBP1-F1
#
_entry.id   AF-A0A4P8PBP1-F1
#
_cell.length_a   1.000
_cell.length_b   1.000
_cell.length_c   1.000
_cell.angle_alpha   90.00
_cell.angle_beta   90.00
_cell.angle_gamma   90.00
#
_symmetry.space_group_name_H-M   'P 1'
#
loop_
_entity.id
_entity.type
_entity.pdbx_description
1 polymer ?
#
loop_
_entity_poly.entity_id
_entity_poly.type
_entity_poly.pdbx_seq_one_letter_code
_entity_poly.pdbx_strand_id
1 'polypeptide(L)' 'MPLSRRGDSKDIADWIAYLVNRDVKWTTGQIISVDSGLSVTYG' A
#
# COMPACT_ATOMS: atom_id res chain seq x y z
N MET A 1 0.20 -7.97 -13.05
CA MET A 1 0.66 -7.09 -11.94
C MET A 1 1.84 -6.29 -12.46
N PRO A 2 1.76 -4.95 -12.51
CA PRO A 2 2.83 -4.06 -12.97
C PRO A 2 4.21 -4.33 -12.38
N LEU A 3 4.30 -4.74 -11.11
CA LEU A 3 5.59 -5.05 -10.48
C LEU A 3 6.13 -6.46 -10.79
N SER A 4 5.43 -7.25 -11.61
CA SER A 4 5.82 -8.62 -12.02
C SER A 4 6.21 -9.55 -10.87
N ARG A 5 5.70 -9.28 -9.66
CA ARG A 5 5.87 -10.10 -8.47
C ARG A 5 4.56 -10.19 -7.70
N ARG A 6 4.45 -11.24 -6.88
CA ARG A 6 3.42 -11.28 -5.85
C ARG A 6 3.84 -10.38 -4.68
N GLY A 7 2.85 -9.78 -4.03
CA GLY A 7 3.05 -9.15 -2.73
C GLY A 7 3.29 -10.22 -1.67
N ASP A 8 4.02 -9.84 -0.64
CA ASP A 8 4.19 -10.62 0.59
C ASP A 8 3.54 -9.87 1.78
N SER A 9 3.44 -10.54 2.93
CA SER A 9 2.84 -9.93 4.12
C SER A 9 3.66 -8.76 4.68
N LYS A 10 4.97 -8.72 4.42
CA LYS A 10 5.86 -7.64 4.84
C LYS A 10 5.61 -6.36 4.06
N ASP A 11 5.27 -6.45 2.78
CA ASP A 11 4.86 -5.28 1.98
C ASP A 11 3.71 -4.50 2.66
N ILE A 12 2.72 -5.22 3.19
CA ILE A 12 1.59 -4.61 3.91
C ILE A 12 2.05 -4.10 5.28
N ALA A 13 2.85 -4.87 6.02
CA ALA A 13 3.32 -4.49 7.35
C ALA A 13 4.15 -3.19 7.33
N ASP A 14 5.04 -3.04 6.34
CA ASP A 14 5.87 -1.84 6.18
C ASP A 14 5.01 -0.61 5.87
N TRP A 15 3.94 -0.77 5.07
CA TRP A 15 2.95 0.29 4.83
C TRP A 15 2.15 0.66 6.10
N ILE A 16 1.74 -0.31 6.91
CA ILE A 16 1.07 -0.04 8.19
C ILE A 16 2.00 0.75 9.12
N ALA A 17 3.26 0.32 9.25
CA ALA A 17 4.26 0.99 10.07
C ALA A 17 4.51 2.43 9.60
N TYR A 18 4.53 2.66 8.29
CA TYR A 18 4.61 4.00 7.72
C TYR A 18 3.37 4.84 8.05
N LEU A 19 2.16 4.28 7.92
CA LEU A 19 0.90 4.99 8.13
C LEU A 19 0.66 5.43 9.58
N VAL A 20 1.35 4.81 10.55
CA VAL A 20 1.30 5.23 11.96
C VAL A 20 2.35 6.29 12.32
N ASN A 21 3.20 6.70 11.37
CA ASN A 21 4.19 7.75 11.60
C ASN A 21 3.51 9.12 11.79
N ARG A 22 4.03 9.96 12.69
CA ARG A 22 3.60 11.35 12.89
C ARG A 22 3.71 12.22 11.63
N ASP A 23 4.61 11.87 10.72
CA ASP A 23 4.80 12.61 9.46
C ASP A 23 3.54 12.55 8.56
N VAL A 24 2.72 11.50 8.70
CA VAL A 24 1.48 11.33 7.94
C VAL A 24 0.22 11.70 8.74
N LYS A 25 0.35 12.42 9.86
CA LYS A 25 -0.77 12.76 10.77
C LYS A 25 -1.97 13.49 10.13
N TRP A 26 -1.78 14.09 8.96
CA TRP A 26 -2.84 14.78 8.21
C TRP A 26 -3.52 13.90 7.16
N THR A 27 -3.06 12.66 6.98
CA THR A 27 -3.61 11.70 6.03
C THR A 27 -4.71 10.88 6.71
N THR A 28 -5.94 11.02 6.22
CA THR A 28 -7.10 10.25 6.69
C THR A 28 -8.11 10.04 5.58
N GLY A 29 -9.02 9.07 5.75
CA GLY A 29 -10.09 8.75 4.79
C GLY A 29 -9.63 8.17 3.46
N GLN A 30 -8.35 7.81 3.33
CA GLN A 30 -7.80 7.25 2.09
C GLN A 30 -7.87 5.72 2.10
N ILE A 31 -8.06 5.14 0.92
CA ILE A 31 -7.85 3.70 0.65
C ILE A 31 -6.54 3.59 -0.12
N ILE A 32 -5.55 2.89 0.44
CA ILE A 32 -4.24 2.69 -0.18
C ILE A 32 -4.13 1.23 -0.61
N SER A 33 -4.06 1.00 -1.92
CA SER A 33 -3.84 -0.34 -2.48
C SER A 33 -2.36 -0.72 -2.40
N VAL A 34 -2.07 -1.87 -1.80
CA VAL A 34 -0.74 -2.49 -1.74
C VAL A 34 -0.83 -3.86 -2.42
N ASP A 35 -0.81 -3.85 -3.75
CA ASP A 35 -1.24 -5.01 -4.56
C ASP A 35 -0.39 -5.25 -5.81
N SER A 36 0.84 -4.73 -5.83
CA SER A 36 1.72 -4.77 -7.01
C SER A 36 1.16 -4.11 -8.26
N GLY A 37 0.21 -3.17 -8.10
CA GLY A 37 -0.43 -2.39 -9.16
C GLY A 37 -1.56 -3.13 -9.88
N LEU A 38 -2.13 -4.16 -9.25
CA LEU A 38 -3.19 -4.96 -9.87
C LEU A 38 -4.45 -4.13 -10.12
N SER A 39 -4.91 -3.37 -9.13
CA SER A 39 -6.11 -2.53 -9.21
C SER A 39 -6.03 -1.42 -10.24
N VAL A 40 -4.85 -0.92 -10.58
CA VAL A 40 -4.70 0.12 -11.62
C VAL A 40 -4.64 -0.46 -13.04
N THR A 41 -4.45 -1.78 -13.18
CA THR A 41 -4.40 -2.46 -14.48
C THR A 41 -5.74 -3.09 -14.86
N TYR A 42 -6.53 -3.50 -13.86
CA TYR A 42 -7.79 -4.23 -14.06
C TYR A 42 -8.99 -3.60 -13.32
N GLY A 43 -8.84 -2.35 -12.86
CA GLY A 43 -9.89 -1.55 -12.22
C GLY A 43 -10.70 -0.75 -13.22
#